data_AF-A0A7S3X2U3-F1
#
_entry.id   AF-A0A7S3X2U3-F1
#
_cell.length_a   1.000
_cell.length_b   1.000
_cell.length_c   1.000
_cell.angle_alpha   90.00
_cell.angle_beta   90.00
_cell.angle_gamma   90.00
#
_symmetry.space_group_name_H-M   'P 1'
#
loop_
_entity.id
_entity.type
_entity.pdbx_description
1 polymer ?
#
loop_
_entity_poly.entity_id
_entity_poly.type
_entity_poly.pdbx_seq_one_letter_code
_entity_poly.pdbx_strand_id
1 'polypeptide(L)'
;MAQQSRFSPEGQAWIDGTLTCLKDALVDSVEHSEGVTCDDVKKTAFDSHVECYIDNGFCELAFDFKHPGEVTSFVYDLMHVYNIKDFASFIAIKQVAQVFAKCNFGSSDDLSLI
;
A
#
# COMPACT_ATOMS: atom_id res chain seq x y z
N MET A 1 -10.13 11.00 -9.53
CA MET A 1 -9.63 9.70 -10.04
C MET A 1 -9.12 9.80 -11.49
N ALA A 2 -8.51 10.91 -11.93
CA ALA A 2 -8.06 11.07 -13.33
C ALA A 2 -6.73 10.36 -13.66
N GLN A 3 -6.02 9.88 -12.63
CA GLN A 3 -4.68 9.30 -12.78
C GLN A 3 -4.71 7.77 -12.90
N GLN A 4 -5.80 7.12 -12.46
CA GLN A 4 -5.94 5.65 -12.43
C GLN A 4 -5.91 5.03 -13.83
N SER A 5 -6.46 5.72 -14.83
CA SER A 5 -6.45 5.26 -16.23
C SER A 5 -5.05 5.17 -16.86
N ARG A 6 -4.00 5.67 -16.19
CA ARG A 6 -2.62 5.52 -16.64
C ARG A 6 -2.04 4.15 -16.30
N PHE A 7 -2.61 3.47 -15.31
CA PHE A 7 -2.15 2.16 -14.87
C PHE A 7 -2.66 1.06 -15.80
N SER A 8 -1.95 -0.07 -15.85
CA SER A 8 -2.44 -1.29 -16.51
C SER A 8 -3.76 -1.76 -15.87
N PRO A 9 -4.53 -2.65 -16.51
CA PRO A 9 -5.72 -3.24 -15.89
C PRO A 9 -5.47 -3.82 -14.50
N GLU A 10 -4.33 -4.49 -14.31
CA GLU A 10 -3.90 -5.06 -13.03
C GLU A 10 -3.53 -3.96 -12.03
N GLY A 11 -2.83 -2.92 -12.47
CA GLY A 11 -2.54 -1.75 -11.62
C GLY A 11 -3.81 -0.98 -11.22
N GLN A 12 -4.82 -0.92 -12.09
CA GLN A 12 -6.13 -0.34 -11.75
C GLN A 12 -6.88 -1.19 -10.73
N ALA A 13 -6.85 -2.51 -10.88
CA ALA A 13 -7.44 -3.44 -9.92
C ALA A 13 -6.75 -3.34 -8.54
N TRP A 14 -5.43 -3.22 -8.51
CA TRP A 14 -4.67 -2.96 -7.29
C TRP A 14 -5.10 -1.65 -6.62
N ILE A 15 -5.22 -0.55 -7.38
CA ILE A 15 -5.69 0.74 -6.85
C ILE A 15 -7.06 0.58 -6.19
N ASP A 16 -8.02 -0.04 -6.88
CA ASP A 16 -9.39 -0.20 -6.36
C ASP A 16 -9.42 -1.08 -5.11
N GLY A 17 -8.72 -2.21 -5.12
CA GLY A 17 -8.64 -3.13 -3.99
C GLY A 17 -7.97 -2.50 -2.78
N THR A 18 -6.82 -1.85 -2.96
CA THR A 18 -6.10 -1.14 -1.90
C THR A 18 -6.94 0.01 -1.33
N LEU A 19 -7.58 0.83 -2.18
CA LEU A 19 -8.43 1.93 -1.69
C LEU A 19 -9.64 1.44 -0.91
N THR A 20 -10.19 0.29 -1.27
CA THR A 20 -11.30 -0.34 -0.55
C THR A 20 -10.82 -0.82 0.82
N CYS A 21 -9.74 -1.60 0.86
CA CYS A 21 -9.13 -2.09 2.10
C CYS A 21 -8.78 -0.94 3.08
N LEU A 22 -8.19 0.15 2.59
CA LEU A 22 -7.83 1.30 3.40
C LEU A 22 -9.05 1.99 4.03
N LYS A 23 -10.17 2.06 3.29
CA LYS A 23 -11.42 2.64 3.81
C LYS A 23 -12.06 1.72 4.84
N ASP A 24 -12.08 0.43 4.56
CA ASP A 24 -12.66 -0.59 5.45
C ASP A 24 -11.94 -0.62 6.80
N ALA A 25 -10.60 -0.49 6.79
CA ALA A 25 -9.79 -0.40 8.01
C ALA A 25 -10.15 0.80 8.91
N LEU A 26 -10.84 1.80 8.38
CA LEU A 26 -11.28 2.99 9.13
C LEU A 26 -12.74 2.93 9.55
N VAL A 27 -13.54 1.98 9.04
CA VAL A 27 -14.98 1.89 9.33
C VAL A 27 -15.22 1.82 10.83
N ASP A 28 -14.50 0.95 11.55
CA ASP A 28 -14.64 0.83 13.01
C ASP A 28 -14.30 2.13 13.75
N SER A 29 -13.31 2.88 13.27
CA SER A 29 -12.93 4.17 13.86
C SER A 29 -13.99 5.25 13.66
N VAL A 30 -14.85 5.10 12.66
CA VAL A 30 -15.95 6.02 12.33
C VAL A 30 -17.25 5.59 12.99
N GLU A 31 -17.59 4.30 12.94
CA GLU A 31 -18.84 3.75 13.48
C GLU A 31 -18.83 3.69 15.02
N HIS A 32 -17.66 3.49 15.62
CA HIS A 32 -17.47 3.44 17.08
C HIS A 32 -16.57 4.58 17.56
N SER A 33 -16.87 5.81 17.12
CA SER A 33 -16.00 6.98 17.36
C SER A 33 -15.96 7.49 18.81
N GLU A 34 -16.74 6.91 19.74
CA GLU A 34 -16.76 7.35 21.13
C GLU A 34 -15.39 7.12 21.79
N GLY A 35 -14.70 8.22 22.11
CA GLY A 35 -13.35 8.17 22.70
C GLY A 35 -12.21 8.00 21.71
N VAL A 36 -12.49 7.88 20.40
CA VAL A 36 -11.47 7.81 19.35
C VAL A 36 -10.91 9.21 19.09
N THR A 37 -9.58 9.36 19.14
CA THR A 37 -8.90 10.63 18.85
C THR A 37 -8.44 10.72 17.40
N CYS A 38 -8.12 11.93 16.94
CA CYS A 38 -7.49 12.11 15.62
C CYS A 38 -6.16 11.36 15.49
N ASP A 39 -5.42 11.19 16.60
CA ASP A 39 -4.16 10.44 16.60
C ASP A 39 -4.40 8.93 16.46
N ASP A 40 -5.49 8.40 17.03
CA ASP A 40 -5.90 7.00 16.86
C ASP A 40 -6.32 6.74 15.41
N VAL A 41 -7.16 7.60 14.83
CA VAL A 41 -7.54 7.49 13.41
C VAL A 41 -6.32 7.55 12.51
N LYS A 42 -5.39 8.48 12.79
CA LYS A 42 -4.14 8.60 12.05
C LYS A 42 -3.31 7.32 12.17
N LYS A 43 -3.18 6.76 13.37
CA LYS A 43 -2.43 5.52 13.60
C LYS A 43 -3.05 4.35 12.82
N THR A 44 -4.36 4.13 12.96
CA THR A 44 -5.10 3.09 12.23
C THR A 44 -4.94 3.25 10.72
N ALA A 45 -5.07 4.49 10.22
CA ALA A 45 -4.87 4.79 8.81
C ALA A 45 -3.46 4.36 8.37
N PHE A 46 -2.39 4.80 9.03
CA PHE A 46 -1.03 4.45 8.60
C PHE A 46 -0.69 2.96 8.80
N ASP A 47 -1.19 2.30 9.84
CA ASP A 47 -0.88 0.89 10.09
C ASP A 47 -1.47 -0.04 9.03
N SER A 48 -2.63 0.29 8.45
CA SER A 48 -3.29 -0.53 7.42
C SER A 48 -2.60 -0.51 6.06
N HIS A 49 -1.76 0.49 5.76
CA HIS A 49 -1.18 0.66 4.42
C HIS A 49 -0.30 -0.52 4.00
N VAL A 50 0.52 -1.07 4.91
CA VAL A 50 1.45 -2.16 4.55
C VAL A 50 0.68 -3.42 4.16
N GLU A 51 -0.31 -3.79 4.95
CA GLU A 51 -1.14 -4.98 4.71
C GLU A 51 -2.01 -4.79 3.46
N CYS A 52 -2.74 -3.68 3.35
CA CYS A 52 -3.59 -3.40 2.19
C CYS A 52 -2.81 -3.30 0.87
N TYR A 53 -1.53 -2.92 0.88
CA TYR A 53 -0.70 -2.89 -0.33
C TYR A 53 -0.29 -4.31 -0.74
N ILE A 54 0.17 -5.12 0.21
CA ILE A 54 0.66 -6.49 -0.04
C ILE A 54 -0.50 -7.38 -0.47
N ASP A 55 -1.60 -7.37 0.26
CA ASP A 55 -2.74 -8.28 0.03
C ASP A 55 -3.43 -8.05 -1.32
N ASN A 56 -3.29 -6.85 -1.88
CA ASN A 56 -3.85 -6.50 -3.19
C ASN A 56 -2.86 -6.71 -4.35
N GLY A 57 -1.64 -7.20 -4.09
CA GLY A 57 -0.70 -7.60 -5.13
C GLY A 57 0.38 -6.57 -5.50
N PHE A 58 0.74 -5.67 -4.57
CA PHE A 58 1.82 -4.69 -4.82
C PHE A 58 3.15 -5.37 -5.13
N CYS A 59 3.46 -6.50 -4.48
CA CYS A 59 4.74 -7.17 -4.64
C CYS A 59 4.93 -7.70 -6.08
N GLU A 60 3.88 -8.27 -6.64
CA GLU A 60 3.83 -8.77 -8.01
C GLU A 60 3.91 -7.59 -8.99
N LEU A 61 3.12 -6.54 -8.78
CA LEU A 61 3.11 -5.39 -9.69
C LEU A 61 4.42 -4.58 -9.66
N ALA A 62 5.10 -4.51 -8.52
CA ALA A 62 6.32 -3.73 -8.34
C ALA A 62 7.61 -4.55 -8.56
N PHE A 63 7.55 -5.88 -8.47
CA PHE A 63 8.74 -6.75 -8.52
C PHE A 63 8.60 -8.00 -9.38
N ASP A 64 7.52 -8.19 -10.16
CA ASP A 64 7.45 -9.35 -11.05
C ASP A 64 8.54 -9.30 -12.12
N PHE A 65 9.65 -9.98 -11.82
CA PHE A 65 10.80 -10.15 -12.70
C PHE A 65 10.46 -10.97 -13.95
N LYS A 66 9.28 -11.60 -14.04
CA LYS A 66 8.82 -12.29 -15.26
C LYS A 66 8.36 -11.32 -16.34
N HIS A 67 7.91 -10.11 -15.98
CA HIS A 67 7.39 -9.10 -16.91
C HIS A 67 7.99 -7.71 -16.63
N PRO A 68 9.31 -7.50 -16.89
CA PRO A 68 10.02 -6.27 -16.51
C PRO A 68 9.46 -4.98 -17.14
N GLY A 69 8.74 -5.07 -18.26
CA GLY A 69 8.08 -3.93 -18.90
C GLY A 69 6.92 -3.36 -18.08
N GLU A 70 6.16 -4.21 -17.39
CA GLU A 70 4.98 -3.78 -16.61
C GLU A 70 5.39 -3.14 -15.27
N VAL A 71 6.41 -3.71 -14.62
CA VAL A 71 7.00 -3.17 -13.40
C VAL A 71 7.48 -1.72 -13.57
N THR A 72 8.18 -1.42 -14.67
CA THR A 72 8.70 -0.07 -14.92
C THR A 72 7.61 0.97 -15.15
N SER A 73 6.50 0.58 -15.80
CA SER A 73 5.34 1.47 -15.99
C SER A 73 4.60 1.71 -14.68
N PHE A 74 4.37 0.66 -13.89
CA PHE A 74 3.66 0.75 -12.62
C PHE A 74 4.36 1.71 -11.65
N VAL A 75 5.66 1.53 -11.42
CA VAL A 75 6.43 2.41 -10.52
C VAL A 75 6.51 3.84 -11.06
N TYR A 76 6.64 4.03 -12.37
CA TYR A 76 6.68 5.36 -12.99
C TYR A 76 5.36 6.11 -12.80
N ASP A 77 4.23 5.46 -13.08
CA ASP A 77 2.91 6.07 -12.92
C ASP A 77 2.59 6.33 -11.45
N LEU A 78 3.00 5.44 -10.55
CA LEU A 78 2.92 5.63 -9.11
C LEU A 78 3.65 6.92 -8.68
N MET A 79 4.90 7.10 -9.09
CA MET A 79 5.69 8.30 -8.82
C MET A 79 5.10 9.58 -9.42
N HIS A 80 4.29 9.47 -10.47
CA HIS A 80 3.57 10.60 -11.08
C HIS A 80 2.32 11.02 -10.31
N VAL A 81 1.71 10.12 -9.53
CA VAL A 81 0.55 10.43 -8.69
C VAL A 81 0.99 11.12 -7.39
N TYR A 82 2.16 10.75 -6.88
CA TYR A 82 2.67 11.26 -5.62
C TYR A 82 3.38 12.60 -5.76
N ASN A 83 2.77 13.67 -5.24
CA ASN A 83 3.52 14.90 -4.97
C ASN A 83 4.40 14.67 -3.74
N ILE A 84 5.72 14.83 -3.87
CA ILE A 84 6.70 14.56 -2.80
C ILE A 84 6.41 15.36 -1.51
N LYS A 85 5.68 16.47 -1.61
CA LYS A 85 5.24 17.30 -0.48
C LYS A 85 4.11 16.68 0.36
N ASP A 86 3.29 15.81 -0.23
CA ASP A 86 2.17 15.15 0.46
C ASP A 86 2.65 13.95 1.30
N PHE A 87 3.85 13.45 1.03
CA PHE A 87 4.47 12.30 1.69
C PHE A 87 5.86 12.60 2.30
N ALA A 88 6.23 13.88 2.43
CA ALA A 88 7.41 14.33 3.19
C ALA A 88 7.23 14.19 4.72
N SER A 89 6.57 13.12 5.14
CA SER A 89 6.59 12.56 6.49
C SER A 89 7.31 11.23 6.40
N PHE A 90 8.37 11.08 7.19
CA PHE A 90 9.28 9.92 7.31
C PHE A 90 8.60 8.54 7.49
N ILE A 91 7.27 8.48 7.56
CA ILE A 91 6.43 7.27 7.67
C ILE A 91 6.27 6.56 6.30
N ALA A 92 6.16 7.31 5.19
CA ALA A 92 6.02 6.74 3.84
C ALA A 92 7.26 5.92 3.42
N ILE A 93 8.45 6.37 3.82
CA ILE A 93 9.73 5.68 3.55
C ILE A 93 9.85 4.39 4.36
N LYS A 94 9.32 4.35 5.59
CA LYS A 94 9.29 3.13 6.41
C LYS A 94 8.35 2.07 5.83
N GLN A 95 7.17 2.48 5.36
CA GLN A 95 6.19 1.58 4.76
C GLN A 95 6.70 0.99 3.45
N VAL A 96 7.32 1.81 2.59
CA VAL A 96 8.00 1.32 1.39
C VAL A 96 9.11 0.33 1.77
N ALA A 97 9.98 0.65 2.74
CA ALA A 97 11.02 -0.28 3.20
C ALA A 97 10.47 -1.61 3.78
N GLN A 98 9.35 -1.58 4.49
CA GLN A 98 8.68 -2.77 5.04
C GLN A 98 8.00 -3.60 3.96
N VAL A 99 7.36 -2.98 2.98
CA VAL A 99 6.79 -3.66 1.81
C VAL A 99 7.89 -4.32 0.99
N PHE A 100 8.99 -3.60 0.70
CA PHE A 100 10.17 -4.18 0.05
C PHE A 100 10.75 -5.37 0.85
N ALA A 101 10.80 -5.29 2.18
CA ALA A 101 11.26 -6.40 3.01
C ALA A 101 10.30 -7.60 2.96
N LYS A 102 8.98 -7.38 3.09
CA LYS A 102 7.97 -8.45 3.05
C LYS A 102 7.83 -9.09 1.67
N CYS A 103 7.93 -8.32 0.59
CA CYS A 103 7.88 -8.81 -0.79
C CYS A 103 9.07 -9.72 -1.13
N ASN A 104 10.22 -9.53 -0.46
CA ASN A 104 11.45 -10.28 -0.77
C ASN A 104 11.68 -11.48 0.16
N PHE A 105 11.01 -11.56 1.32
CA PHE A 105 11.25 -12.62 2.32
C PHE A 105 10.03 -13.43 2.75
N GLY A 106 8.84 -13.17 2.21
CA GLY A 106 7.64 -13.87 2.68
C GLY A 106 7.30 -13.51 4.13
N SER A 107 6.10 -13.88 4.56
CA SER A 107 5.59 -13.57 5.90
C SER A 107 6.60 -13.89 7.01
N SER A 108 6.72 -13.03 8.01
CA SER A 108 7.55 -13.25 9.20
C SER A 108 7.02 -14.36 10.14
N ASP A 109 6.27 -15.32 9.60
CA ASP A 109 5.74 -16.48 10.34
C ASP A 109 6.52 -17.78 10.06
N ASP A 110 7.56 -17.77 9.21
CA ASP A 110 8.41 -18.95 8.98
C ASP A 110 9.86 -18.77 9.49
N LEU A 111 10.04 -18.05 10.60
CA LEU A 111 11.29 -18.02 11.36
C LEU A 111 11.16 -18.84 12.66
N SER A 112 10.59 -20.04 12.55
CA SER A 112 10.64 -21.05 13.63
C SER A 112 11.01 -22.46 13.17
N LEU A 113 11.44 -22.65 11.91
CA LEU A 113 11.84 -23.97 11.40
C LEU A 113 13.13 -23.99 10.55
N ILE A 114 14.11 -23.13 10.86
CA ILE A 114 15.52 -23.36 10.49
C ILE A 114 16.42 -23.05 11.68
#